data_AF-A0A356UKA7-F1
#
_entry.id   AF-A0A356UKA7-F1
#
_cell.length_a   1.000
_cell.length_b   1.000
_cell.length_c   1.000
_cell.angle_alpha   90.00
_cell.angle_beta   90.00
_cell.angle_gamma   90.00
#
_symmetry.space_group_name_H-M   'P 1'
#
loop_
_entity.id
_entity.type
_entity.pdbx_description
1 polymer ?
#
loop_
_entity_poly.entity_id
_entity_poly.type
_entity_poly.pdbx_seq_one_letter_code
_entity_poly.pdbx_strand_id
1 'polypeptide(L)' 'QNPQGKTHAWFVGFAPAENPRVVVAVVVEQKGAGGIVAAPIAREILRAALINR' A
#
# COMPACT_ATOMS: atom_id res chain seq x y z
N GLN A 1 12.27 10.72 -3.27
CA GLN A 1 11.48 11.72 -4.01
C GLN A 1 11.88 11.67 -5.48
N ASN A 2 11.02 12.13 -6.41
CA ASN A 2 11.31 12.23 -7.84
C ASN A 2 11.37 13.72 -8.24
N PRO A 3 12.56 14.33 -8.36
CA PRO A 3 12.69 15.76 -8.64
C PRO A 3 12.26 16.17 -10.05
N GLN A 4 12.24 15.24 -11.00
CA GLN A 4 11.95 15.53 -12.42
C GLN A 4 10.59 15.01 -12.90
N GLY A 5 9.68 14.62 -12.00
CA GLY A 5 8.35 14.13 -12.37
C GLY A 5 7.39 13.99 -11.20
N LYS A 6 6.25 13.30 -11.42
CA LYS A 6 5.29 13.02 -10.34
C LYS A 6 6.00 12.24 -9.22
N THR A 7 5.61 12.51 -7.96
CA THR A 7 6.07 11.72 -6.82
C THR A 7 5.70 10.25 -6.98
N HIS A 8 6.43 9.34 -6.35
CA HIS A 8 5.98 7.96 -6.24
C HIS A 8 4.83 7.89 -5.24
N ALA A 9 3.82 7.07 -5.52
CA ALA A 9 2.76 6.79 -4.57
C ALA A 9 3.25 5.70 -3.61
N TRP A 10 3.35 6.05 -2.32
CA TRP A 10 3.79 5.14 -1.26
C TRP A 10 2.67 4.86 -0.27
N PHE A 11 2.52 3.61 0.14
CA PHE A 11 1.68 3.23 1.27
C PHE A 11 2.32 2.07 2.03
N VAL A 12 2.33 2.16 3.36
CA VAL A 12 2.74 1.07 4.24
C VAL A 12 1.64 0.88 5.27
N GLY A 13 1.25 -0.36 5.53
CA GLY A 13 0.22 -0.66 6.50
C GLY A 13 0.27 -2.12 6.96
N PHE A 14 -0.48 -2.41 8.00
CA PHE A 14 -0.62 -3.76 8.54
C PHE A 14 -2.08 -4.08 8.80
N ALA A 15 -2.42 -5.38 8.85
CA ALA A 15 -3.75 -5.84 9.20
C ALA A 15 -3.73 -7.24 9.83
N PRO A 16 -4.75 -7.62 10.63
CA PRO A 16 -5.80 -6.77 11.24
C PRO A 16 -5.24 -5.66 12.16
N ALA A 17 -6.04 -4.66 12.53
CA ALA A 17 -5.57 -3.54 13.34
C ALA A 17 -5.37 -3.94 14.82
N GLU A 18 -6.27 -4.77 15.34
CA GLU A 18 -6.32 -5.19 16.74
C GLU A 18 -5.32 -6.31 17.05
N ASN A 19 -5.02 -7.17 16.07
CA ASN A 19 -4.03 -8.23 16.18
C ASN A 19 -3.26 -8.38 14.85
N PRO A 20 -2.26 -7.53 14.58
CA PRO A 20 -1.55 -7.48 13.30
C PRO A 20 -0.88 -8.80 12.94
N ARG A 21 -1.13 -9.30 11.73
CA ARG A 21 -0.54 -10.56 11.25
C ARG A 21 0.20 -10.44 9.93
N VAL A 22 -0.08 -9.39 9.16
CA VAL A 22 0.53 -9.13 7.85
C VAL A 22 0.88 -7.65 7.76
N VAL A 23 2.07 -7.35 7.23
CA VAL A 23 2.51 -6.00 6.85
C VAL A 23 2.64 -5.96 5.34
N VAL A 24 2.29 -4.84 4.72
CA VAL A 24 2.47 -4.57 3.30
C VAL A 24 3.11 -3.21 3.08
N ALA A 25 4.02 -3.12 2.12
CA ALA A 25 4.54 -1.88 1.58
C ALA A 25 4.32 -1.86 0.07
N VAL A 26 3.70 -0.80 -0.44
CA VAL A 26 3.39 -0.61 -1.86
C VAL A 26 4.03 0.68 -2.34
N VAL A 27 4.71 0.57 -3.48
CA VAL A 27 5.31 1.69 -4.20
C VAL A 27 4.82 1.65 -5.63
N VAL A 28 4.27 2.77 -6.11
CA VAL A 28 3.92 2.92 -7.52
C VAL A 28 4.67 4.12 -8.08
N GLU A 29 5.53 3.85 -9.05
CA GLU A 29 6.43 4.88 -9.57
C GLU A 29 5.68 5.97 -10.32
N GLN A 30 6.03 7.23 -10.03
CA GLN A 30 5.52 8.41 -10.74
C GLN A 30 3.98 8.54 -10.78
N LYS A 31 3.28 8.00 -9.78
CA LYS A 31 1.81 8.04 -9.69
C LYS A 31 1.22 8.98 -8.63
N GLY A 32 2.02 9.84 -8.01
CA GLY A 32 1.52 10.91 -7.15
C GLY A 32 1.17 10.44 -5.74
N ALA A 33 -0.08 10.66 -5.31
CA ALA A 33 -0.50 10.51 -3.92
C ALA A 33 -0.68 9.04 -3.49
N GLY A 34 0.00 8.65 -2.41
CA GLY A 34 -0.04 7.31 -1.83
C GLY A 34 -1.44 6.83 -1.44
N GLY A 35 -2.23 7.68 -0.77
CA GLY A 35 -3.58 7.34 -0.31
C GLY A 35 -4.58 7.08 -1.44
N ILE A 36 -4.36 7.65 -2.62
CA ILE A 36 -5.27 7.49 -3.77
C ILE A 36 -4.86 6.29 -4.63
N VAL A 37 -3.56 6.07 -4.81
CA VAL A 37 -3.06 5.04 -5.74
C VAL A 37 -2.57 3.79 -5.00
N ALA A 38 -1.67 3.93 -4.03
CA ALA A 38 -1.01 2.80 -3.38
C ALA A 38 -1.90 2.15 -2.29
N ALA A 39 -2.73 2.94 -1.58
CA ALA A 39 -3.58 2.40 -0.52
C ALA A 39 -4.67 1.42 -1.00
N PRO A 40 -5.39 1.66 -2.12
CA PRO A 40 -6.34 0.66 -2.65
C PRO A 40 -5.65 -0.64 -3.08
N ILE A 41 -4.43 -0.57 -3.62
CA ILE A 41 -3.63 -1.77 -3.97
C ILE A 41 -3.28 -2.55 -2.69
N ALA A 42 -2.80 -1.84 -1.65
CA ALA A 42 -2.51 -2.44 -0.35
C ALA A 42 -3.75 -3.12 0.26
N ARG A 43 -4.94 -2.53 0.10
CA ARG A 43 -6.20 -3.12 0.55
C ARG A 43 -6.46 -4.48 -0.09
N GLU A 44 -6.32 -4.59 -1.41
CA GLU A 44 -6.55 -5.86 -2.12
C GLU A 44 -5.52 -6.93 -1.72
N ILE A 45 -4.24 -6.54 -1.56
CA ILE A 45 -3.18 -7.44 -1.07
C ILE A 45 -3.51 -7.96 0.33
N LEU A 46 -3.84 -7.06 1.27
CA LEU A 46 -4.18 -7.45 2.63
C LEU A 46 -5.45 -8.32 2.67
N ARG A 47 -6.46 -8.04 1.84
CA ARG A 47 -7.65 -8.90 1.69
C ARG A 47 -7.26 -10.31 1.25
N ALA A 48 -6.47 -10.43 0.19
CA ALA A 48 -6.04 -11.72 -0.34
C ALA A 48 -5.17 -12.49 0.67
N ALA A 49 -4.27 -11.81 1.38
CA ALA A 49 -3.37 -12.41 2.36
C ALA A 49 -4.08 -12.91 3.63
N LEU A 50 -5.24 -12.32 3.98
CA LEU A 50 -6.00 -12.66 5.17
C LEU A 50 -7.15 -13.64 4.92
N ILE A 51 -7.76 -13.65 3.72
CA ILE A 51 -8.91 -14.52 3.40
C ILE A 51 -8.47 -15.98 3.15
N ASN A 52 -7.29 -16.21 2.59
CA ASN A 52 -6.80 -17.54 2.21
C ASN A 52 -5.99 -18.23 3.33
N ARG A 53 -6.34 -18.03 4.60
CA ARG A 53 -5.67 -18.63 5.75
C ARG A 53 -6.64 -19.26 6.72
#